data_AF-A0AAD5ZC50-F1
#
_entry.id   AF-A0AAD5ZC50-F1
#
_cell.length_a   1.000
_cell.length_b   1.000
_cell.length_c   1.000
_cell.angle_alpha   90.00
_cell.angle_beta   90.00
_cell.angle_gamma   90.00
#
_symmetry.space_group_name_H-M   'P 1'
#
loop_
_entity.id
_entity.type
_entity.pdbx_description
1 polymer ?
#
loop_
_entity_poly.entity_id
_entity_poly.type
_entity_poly.pdbx_seq_one_letter_code
_entity_poly.pdbx_strand_id
1 'polypeptide(L)'
;MLKEVERRVLDVKEEGRSVYLGGFAMPKDPPEMLKQRGYHMVSGAVDVAMFRQAAVEDVKQFRLSGMENGAEEDEGEEGYWSE
;
A
#
# COMPACT_ATOMS: atom_id res chain seq x y z
N MET A 1 21.08 3.54 -11.03
CA MET A 1 22.23 2.62 -11.15
C MET A 1 21.76 1.21 -10.83
N LEU A 2 22.10 0.21 -11.66
CA LEU A 2 21.75 -1.19 -11.43
C LEU A 2 22.54 -1.72 -10.22
N LYS A 3 21.87 -2.36 -9.26
CA LYS A 3 22.55 -2.93 -8.09
C LYS A 3 23.37 -4.16 -8.53
N GLU A 4 24.46 -4.45 -7.82
CA GLU A 4 25.33 -5.58 -8.16
C GLU A 4 24.57 -6.92 -8.18
N VAL A 5 23.65 -7.11 -7.23
CA VAL A 5 22.80 -8.31 -7.15
C VAL A 5 21.89 -8.43 -8.38
N GLU A 6 21.24 -7.32 -8.79
CA GLU A 6 20.37 -7.29 -9.98
C GLU A 6 21.16 -7.63 -11.24
N ARG A 7 22.40 -7.14 -11.33
CA ARG A 7 23.31 -7.44 -12.44
C ARG A 7 23.64 -8.94 -12.50
N ARG A 8 24.06 -9.53 -11.38
CA ARG A 8 24.42 -10.96 -11.33
C ARG A 8 23.26 -11.85 -11.75
N VAL A 9 22.03 -11.50 -11.37
CA VAL A 9 20.82 -12.24 -11.74
C VAL A 9 20.56 -12.17 -13.25
N LEU A 10 20.70 -10.98 -13.84
CA LEU A 10 20.50 -10.78 -15.28
C LEU A 10 21.62 -11.39 -16.14
N ASP A 11 22.82 -11.56 -15.58
CA ASP A 11 23.96 -12.19 -16.25
C ASP A 11 23.88 -13.74 -16.28
N VAL A 12 22.94 -14.35 -15.56
CA VAL A 12 22.73 -15.80 -15.59
C VAL A 12 22.20 -16.22 -16.96
N LYS A 13 23.06 -16.86 -17.74
CA LYS A 13 22.71 -17.51 -19.01
C LYS A 13 22.86 -19.03 -18.85
N GLU A 14 21.79 -19.71 -18.48
CA GLU A 14 21.71 -21.17 -18.56
C GLU A 14 20.92 -21.56 -19.81
N GLU A 15 21.45 -22.51 -20.60
CA GLU A 15 20.73 -23.05 -21.75
C GLU A 15 19.41 -23.67 -21.28
N GLY A 16 18.29 -23.08 -21.73
CA GLY A 16 16.94 -23.53 -21.38
C GLY A 16 16.34 -22.94 -20.09
N ARG A 17 17.01 -22.01 -19.40
CA ARG A 17 16.44 -21.32 -18.22
C ARG A 17 16.69 -19.81 -18.24
N SER A 18 15.61 -19.04 -18.19
CA SER A 18 15.66 -17.59 -18.01
C SER A 18 15.35 -17.21 -16.56
N VAL A 19 16.16 -16.31 -16.01
CA VAL A 19 15.92 -15.73 -14.69
C VAL A 19 15.28 -14.37 -14.86
N TYR A 20 14.21 -14.13 -14.11
CA TYR A 20 13.41 -12.91 -14.20
C TYR A 20 13.45 -12.14 -12.88
N LEU A 21 13.57 -10.82 -12.98
CA LEU A 21 13.47 -9.93 -11.83
C LEU A 21 11.99 -9.55 -11.59
N GLY A 22 11.54 -9.77 -10.35
CA GLY A 22 10.25 -9.32 -9.83
C GLY A 22 10.45 -8.42 -8.61
N GLY A 23 9.62 -7.39 -8.41
CA GLY A 23 9.76 -6.50 -7.26
C GLY A 23 8.56 -5.61 -6.99
N PHE A 24 8.55 -4.95 -5.83
CA PHE A 24 7.53 -3.97 -5.46
C PHE A 24 8.01 -2.56 -5.80
N ALA A 25 7.12 -1.76 -6.36
CA ALA A 25 7.33 -0.32 -6.47
C ALA A 25 7.29 0.30 -5.06
N MET A 26 8.32 1.04 -4.70
CA MET A 26 8.45 1.71 -3.40
C MET A 26 8.58 3.22 -3.61
N PRO A 27 8.28 4.08 -2.61
CA PRO A 27 8.39 5.54 -2.77
C PRO A 27 9.77 6.02 -3.21
N LYS A 28 10.84 5.33 -2.80
CA LYS A 28 12.24 5.61 -3.18
C LYS A 28 12.75 4.75 -4.34
N ASP A 29 11.91 3.89 -4.89
CA ASP A 29 12.25 2.97 -5.99
C ASP A 29 11.03 2.75 -6.89
N PRO A 30 10.71 3.74 -7.76
CA PRO A 30 9.48 3.77 -8.53
C PRO A 30 9.48 2.73 -9.67
N PRO A 31 8.29 2.40 -10.21
CA PRO A 31 8.15 1.33 -11.21
C PRO A 31 8.96 1.60 -12.49
N GLU A 32 9.15 2.86 -12.89
CA GLU A 32 9.96 3.23 -14.06
C GLU A 32 11.44 2.89 -13.84
N MET A 33 11.95 3.12 -12.63
CA MET A 33 13.32 2.79 -12.26
C MET A 33 13.52 1.28 -12.15
N LEU A 34 12.51 0.53 -11.70
CA LEU A 34 12.53 -0.94 -11.73
C LEU A 34 12.55 -1.45 -13.18
N LYS A 35 11.72 -0.88 -14.06
CA LYS A 35 11.68 -1.24 -15.48
C LYS A 35 13.00 -0.95 -16.20
N GLN A 36 13.58 0.23 -16.00
CA GLN A 36 14.90 0.58 -16.58
C GLN A 36 16.03 -0.34 -16.10
N ARG A 37 15.85 -0.99 -14.94
CA ARG A 37 16.80 -1.95 -14.36
C ARG A 37 16.56 -3.40 -14.79
N GLY A 38 15.57 -3.67 -15.65
CA GLY A 38 15.31 -5.00 -16.20
C GLY A 38 14.35 -5.86 -15.36
N TYR A 39 13.50 -5.24 -14.54
CA TYR A 39 12.42 -5.96 -13.87
C TYR A 39 11.34 -6.36 -14.89
N HIS A 40 10.98 -7.64 -14.85
CA HIS A 40 9.99 -8.27 -15.73
C HIS A 40 8.59 -8.25 -15.12
N MET A 41 8.52 -8.21 -13.78
CA MET A 41 7.30 -8.04 -13.03
C MET A 41 7.50 -6.94 -11.99
N VAL A 42 6.57 -5.99 -11.92
CA VAL A 42 6.55 -4.94 -10.91
C VAL A 42 5.17 -4.92 -10.25
N SER A 43 5.12 -5.19 -8.94
CA SER A 43 3.90 -5.04 -8.14
C SER A 43 3.80 -3.61 -7.62
N GLY A 44 2.79 -2.88 -8.08
CA GLY A 44 2.60 -1.47 -7.75
C GLY A 44 1.98 -1.19 -6.38
N ALA A 45 1.40 -2.20 -5.72
CA ALA A 45 0.61 -2.02 -4.52
C ALA A 45 1.04 -3.02 -3.42
N VAL A 46 1.47 -2.46 -2.29
CA VAL A 46 1.27 -3.07 -0.97
C VAL A 46 0.06 -2.30 -0.43
N ASP A 47 -1.04 -2.98 -0.17
CA ASP A 47 -2.40 -2.46 -0.06
C ASP A 47 -2.69 -1.71 1.24
N VAL A 48 -1.85 -0.73 1.58
CA VAL A 48 -2.04 0.24 2.67
C VAL A 48 -3.37 0.98 2.53
N ALA A 49 -3.84 1.21 1.30
CA ALA A 49 -5.15 1.82 1.05
C ALA A 49 -6.33 0.88 1.37
N MET A 50 -6.24 -0.41 1.03
CA MET A 50 -7.25 -1.39 1.46
C MET A 50 -7.23 -1.54 2.97
N PHE A 51 -6.04 -1.64 3.56
CA PHE A 51 -5.86 -1.73 5.02
C PHE A 51 -6.46 -0.53 5.76
N ARG A 52 -6.18 0.70 5.29
CA ARG A 52 -6.77 1.93 5.85
C ARG A 52 -8.29 1.92 5.75
N GLN A 53 -8.83 1.53 4.60
CA GLN A 53 -10.26 1.60 4.35
C GLN A 53 -11.03 0.56 5.18
N ALA A 54 -10.47 -0.64 5.32
CA ALA A 54 -10.98 -1.65 6.25
C ALA A 54 -10.94 -1.15 7.70
N ALA A 55 -9.83 -0.56 8.14
CA ALA A 55 -9.70 -0.05 9.51
C ALA A 55 -10.69 1.09 9.82
N VAL A 56 -10.95 1.98 8.87
CA VAL A 56 -11.95 3.06 9.05
C VAL A 56 -13.37 2.51 9.10
N GLU A 57 -13.68 1.51 8.27
CA GLU A 57 -15.01 0.89 8.24
C GLU A 57 -15.30 0.16 9.55
N ASP A 58 -14.34 -0.59 10.10
CA ASP A 58 -14.48 -1.26 11.39
C ASP A 58 -14.78 -0.27 12.54
N VAL A 59 -14.11 0.89 12.57
CA VAL A 59 -14.38 1.92 13.57
C VAL A 59 -15.78 2.52 13.42
N LYS A 60 -16.26 2.72 12.19
CA LYS A 60 -17.63 3.21 11.95
C LYS A 60 -18.67 2.21 12.41
N GLN A 61 -18.50 0.94 12.05
CA GLN A 61 -19.41 -0.14 12.45
C GLN A 61 -19.45 -0.29 13.97
N PHE A 62 -18.30 -0.21 14.65
CA PHE A 62 -18.23 -0.20 16.11
C PHE A 62 -19.02 0.97 16.73
N ARG A 63 -18.85 2.20 16.21
CA ARG A 63 -19.59 3.37 16.70
C ARG A 63 -21.10 3.23 16.48
N LEU A 64 -21.53 2.75 15.32
CA LEU A 64 -22.95 2.52 15.00
C LEU A 64 -23.57 1.43 15.88
N SER A 65 -22.82 0.36 16.20
CA SER A 65 -23.30 -0.72 17.07
C SER A 65 -23.62 -0.27 18.51
N GLY A 66 -23.09 0.88 18.95
CA GLY A 66 -23.42 1.50 20.22
C GLY A 66 -24.64 2.45 20.19
N MET A 67 -25.06 2.87 18.99
CA MET A 67 -26.15 3.84 18.81
C MET A 67 -27.54 3.20 18.76
N GLU A 68 -27.63 1.87 18.59
CA GLU A 68 -28.91 1.14 18.60
C GLU A 68 -29.64 1.18 19.97
N ASN A 69 -28.98 1.66 21.03
CA ASN A 69 -29.53 1.75 22.39
C ASN A 69 -29.89 3.17 22.88
N GLY A 70 -29.86 4.20 22.03
CA GLY A 70 -30.22 5.55 22.47
C GLY A 70 -30.27 6.56 21.34
N ALA A 71 -31.44 6.66 20.69
CA ALA A 71 -31.75 7.79 19.83
C ALA A 71 -31.96 9.04 20.71
N GLU A 72 -31.03 9.99 20.67
CA GLU A 72 -31.32 11.39 20.96
C GLU A 72 -30.68 12.26 19.85
N GLU A 73 -31.53 13.15 19.32
CA GLU A 73 -31.27 14.05 18.21
C GLU A 73 -30.28 15.15 18.61
N ASP A 74 -29.30 15.42 17.75
CA ASP A 74 -28.27 16.45 17.92
C ASP A 74 -28.85 17.83 17.55
N GLU A 75 -29.30 18.60 18.55
CA GLU A 75 -29.37 20.05 18.44
C GLU A 75 -27.99 20.62 18.83
N GLY A 76 -27.35 21.23 17.84
CA GLY A 76 -25.95 21.66 17.93
C GLY A 76 -25.67 22.75 18.94
N GLU A 77 -24.39 22.96 19.23
CA GLU A 77 -23.78 24.28 19.15
C GLU A 77 -22.25 24.21 19.30
N GLU A 78 -21.65 25.23 18.71
CA GLU A 78 -20.25 25.49 18.44
C GLU A 78 -19.38 25.60 19.71
N GLY A 79 -18.18 25.02 19.68
CA GLY A 79 -17.24 25.11 20.82
C GLY A 79 -15.82 24.66 20.51
N TYR A 80 -15.30 25.05 19.35
CA TYR A 80 -13.89 24.97 19.01
C TYR A 80 -13.11 25.92 19.94
N TRP A 81 -12.43 25.35 20.95
CA TRP A 81 -11.58 25.98 21.97
C TRP A 81 -12.26 26.69 23.14
N SER A 82 -12.06 26.16 24.34
CA SER A 82 -11.89 26.94 25.57
C SER A 82 -10.92 26.16 26.47
N GLU A 83 -9.91 26.87 26.95
CA GLU A 83 -8.63 26.44 27.54
C GLU A 83 -8.68 25.39 28.67
#